data_AF-C6H402-F1
#
_entry.id   AF-C6H402-F1
#
_cell.length_a   1.000
_cell.length_b   1.000
_cell.length_c   1.000
_cell.angle_alpha   90.00
_cell.angle_beta   90.00
_cell.angle_gamma   90.00
#
_symmetry.space_group_name_H-M   'P 1'
#
loop_
_entity.id
_entity.type
_entity.pdbx_description
1 polymer ?
#
loop_
_entity_poly.entity_id
_entity_poly.type
_entity_poly.pdbx_seq_one_letter_code
_entity_poly.pdbx_strand_id
1 'polypeptide(L)'
;MSLSDPTFVQHFKTETWTLYGVGIFSIILSGDLDLEAYSLDDYFMLTVIIRFTLLSIAVNQVIAGGGSNLLTDEEILALTPKTKAERISGSKWVYVSEHMMVLTIWTLKCCMLTIHGRITNGLSHQKLVNYCAIYTGMSFVGSELSLFLICRPIMDHWAVPTPNYQCSTYQYYEIITGCLGITGDIFMLLVGIPLLMSVRLPLKQKCILLFIFGLGIFVIVAALLTKIYCLVPSLISYVYLNCARDKSVAYLVSATGHFPLTQELVEWRIGSSKSHRNRALYASTPVTDRA
;
A
#
# COMPACT_ATOMS: atom_id res chain seq x y z
N MET A 1 18.51 15.66 15.03
CA MET A 1 18.33 14.41 15.78
C MET A 1 19.01 13.31 14.97
N SER A 2 20.10 12.73 15.46
CA SER A 2 20.86 11.74 14.69
C SER A 2 20.20 10.36 14.76
N LEU A 3 20.37 9.55 13.72
CA LEU A 3 19.86 8.16 13.67
C LEU A 3 20.48 7.26 14.76
N SER A 4 21.54 7.73 15.42
CA SER A 4 22.22 7.08 16.54
C SER A 4 21.63 7.40 17.91
N ASP A 5 20.62 8.27 17.99
CA ASP A 5 19.96 8.61 19.25
C ASP A 5 19.05 7.44 19.71
N PRO A 6 19.34 6.78 20.84
CA PRO A 6 18.56 5.64 21.31
C PRO A 6 17.09 6.01 21.59
N THR A 7 16.81 7.27 21.93
CA THR A 7 15.43 7.73 22.15
C THR A 7 14.64 7.75 20.85
N PHE A 8 15.26 8.23 19.77
CA PHE A 8 14.65 8.23 18.43
C PHE A 8 14.34 6.81 17.95
N VAL A 9 15.30 5.88 18.08
CA VAL A 9 15.12 4.47 17.71
C VAL A 9 13.94 3.85 18.46
N GLN A 10 13.82 4.11 19.76
CA GLN A 10 12.74 3.56 20.57
C GLN A 10 11.37 4.17 20.23
N HIS A 11 11.30 5.48 19.98
CA HIS A 11 10.09 6.14 19.52
C HIS A 11 9.64 5.59 18.16
N PHE A 12 10.57 5.48 17.20
CA PHE A 12 10.31 4.96 15.87
C PHE A 12 9.79 3.51 15.90
N LYS A 13 10.42 2.67 16.73
CA LYS A 13 9.99 1.29 16.94
C LYS A 13 8.56 1.25 17.49
N THR A 14 8.27 2.05 18.51
CA THR A 14 6.93 2.10 19.13
C THR A 14 5.87 2.55 18.12
N GLU A 15 6.14 3.61 17.35
CA GLU A 15 5.26 4.10 16.30
C GLU A 15 4.99 3.02 15.25
N THR A 16 6.06 2.39 14.73
CA THR A 16 5.95 1.35 13.69
C THR A 16 5.13 0.15 14.14
N TRP A 17 5.38 -0.39 15.34
CA TRP A 17 4.65 -1.55 15.85
C TRP A 17 3.21 -1.23 16.25
N THR A 18 2.96 0.00 16.74
CA THR A 18 1.59 0.45 17.04
C THR A 18 0.78 0.52 15.75
N LEU A 19 1.34 1.11 14.70
CA LEU A 19 0.71 1.21 13.38
C LEU A 19 0.51 -0.17 12.74
N TYR A 20 1.50 -1.06 12.82
CA TYR A 20 1.36 -2.45 12.38
C TYR A 20 0.22 -3.16 13.11
N GLY A 21 0.15 -3.02 14.44
CA GLY A 21 -0.91 -3.61 15.26
C GLY A 21 -2.30 -3.12 14.87
N VAL A 22 -2.46 -1.82 14.62
CA VAL A 22 -3.71 -1.24 14.11
C VAL A 22 -4.09 -1.84 12.76
N GLY A 23 -3.15 -1.94 11.81
CA GLY A 23 -3.40 -2.51 10.49
C GLY A 23 -3.83 -3.98 10.54
N ILE A 24 -3.13 -4.81 11.32
CA ILE A 24 -3.50 -6.22 11.50
C ILE A 24 -4.86 -6.35 12.20
N PHE A 25 -5.12 -5.54 13.22
CA PHE A 25 -6.40 -5.54 13.91
C PHE A 25 -7.56 -5.18 12.97
N SER A 26 -7.36 -4.20 12.07
CA SER A 26 -8.36 -3.85 11.04
C SER A 26 -8.66 -4.99 10.09
N ILE A 27 -7.65 -5.74 9.63
CA ILE A 27 -7.84 -6.89 8.74
C ILE A 27 -8.62 -8.02 9.45
N ILE A 28 -8.28 -8.29 10.71
CA ILE A 28 -8.98 -9.30 11.52
C ILE A 28 -10.44 -8.89 11.74
N LEU A 29 -10.69 -7.62 12.05
CA LEU A 29 -12.03 -7.13 12.39
C LEU A 29 -13.02 -7.28 11.24
N SER A 30 -12.58 -7.13 9.98
CA SER A 30 -13.50 -7.21 8.84
C SER A 30 -13.85 -8.61 8.40
N GLY A 31 -13.29 -9.65 9.03
CA GLY A 31 -13.66 -11.02 8.71
C GLY A 31 -13.21 -11.46 7.32
N ASP A 32 -12.26 -10.77 6.68
CA ASP A 32 -11.74 -11.06 5.33
C ASP A 32 -11.03 -12.44 5.23
N LEU A 33 -10.97 -13.22 6.31
CA LEU A 33 -10.34 -14.53 6.39
C LEU A 33 -11.40 -15.62 6.60
N ASP A 34 -12.10 -15.99 5.53
CA ASP A 34 -12.94 -17.19 5.53
C ASP A 34 -12.09 -18.42 5.23
N LEU A 35 -11.78 -19.20 6.27
CA LEU A 35 -10.87 -20.36 6.18
C LEU A 35 -11.54 -21.60 5.58
N GLU A 36 -12.86 -21.59 5.36
CA GLU A 36 -13.62 -22.75 4.85
C GLU A 36 -13.84 -22.73 3.33
N ALA A 37 -13.74 -21.56 2.67
CA ALA A 37 -13.86 -21.45 1.20
C ALA A 37 -12.99 -20.31 0.64
N TYR A 38 -11.75 -20.63 0.26
CA TYR A 38 -10.77 -19.65 -0.21
C TYR A 38 -11.24 -18.89 -1.46
N SER A 39 -11.56 -17.61 -1.27
CA SER A 39 -11.71 -16.64 -2.33
C SER A 39 -10.34 -16.10 -2.75
N LEU A 40 -10.20 -15.66 -4.00
CA LEU A 40 -8.94 -15.08 -4.51
C LEU A 40 -8.49 -13.85 -3.70
N ASP A 41 -9.42 -13.13 -3.08
CA ASP A 41 -9.14 -11.95 -2.28
C ASP A 41 -8.47 -12.32 -0.95
N ASP A 42 -8.85 -13.45 -0.36
CA ASP A 42 -8.32 -13.96 0.90
C ASP A 42 -6.82 -14.33 0.73
N TYR A 43 -6.47 -14.90 -0.43
CA TYR A 43 -5.07 -15.17 -0.78
C TYR A 43 -4.26 -13.87 -0.86
N PHE A 44 -4.79 -12.84 -1.51
CA PHE A 44 -4.10 -11.56 -1.57
C PHE A 44 -3.94 -10.94 -0.19
N MET A 45 -4.96 -11.00 0.68
CA MET A 45 -4.87 -10.46 2.03
C MET A 45 -3.84 -11.19 2.91
N LEU A 46 -3.77 -12.53 2.83
CA LEU A 46 -2.73 -13.29 3.51
C LEU A 46 -1.33 -12.87 3.04
N THR A 47 -1.15 -12.69 1.74
CA THR A 47 0.14 -12.22 1.22
C THR A 47 0.45 -10.77 1.60
N VAL A 48 -0.56 -9.91 1.77
CA VAL A 48 -0.40 -8.54 2.30
C VAL A 48 0.10 -8.59 3.75
N ILE A 49 -0.47 -9.45 4.60
CA ILE A 49 -0.01 -9.60 6.00
C ILE A 49 1.48 -9.95 6.02
N ILE A 50 1.88 -10.99 5.30
CA ILE A 50 3.28 -11.45 5.27
C ILE A 50 4.23 -10.34 4.83
N ARG A 51 3.90 -9.65 3.72
CA ARG A 51 4.76 -8.59 3.16
C ARG A 51 4.78 -7.36 4.07
N PHE A 52 3.66 -7.03 4.70
CA PHE A 52 3.58 -5.91 5.65
C PHE A 52 4.41 -6.18 6.91
N THR A 53 4.36 -7.41 7.45
CA THR A 53 5.25 -7.82 8.55
C THR A 53 6.71 -7.70 8.16
N LEU A 54 7.09 -8.21 6.97
CA LEU A 54 8.47 -8.13 6.48
C LEU A 54 8.92 -6.69 6.28
N LEU A 55 8.06 -5.81 5.78
CA LEU A 55 8.34 -4.39 5.65
C LEU A 55 8.57 -3.74 7.02
N SER A 56 7.70 -3.98 8.00
CA SER A 56 7.85 -3.44 9.35
C SER A 56 9.16 -3.92 9.99
N ILE A 57 9.53 -5.18 9.80
CA ILE A 57 10.82 -5.71 10.25
C ILE A 57 11.97 -4.99 9.55
N ALA A 58 11.94 -4.90 8.22
CA ALA A 58 13.02 -4.31 7.43
C ALA A 58 13.32 -2.88 7.86
N VAL A 59 12.28 -2.03 7.96
CA VAL A 59 12.44 -0.63 8.36
C VAL A 59 12.99 -0.50 9.79
N ASN A 60 12.54 -1.35 10.73
CA ASN A 60 13.10 -1.37 12.08
C ASN A 60 14.58 -1.78 12.09
N GLN A 61 14.99 -2.71 11.23
CA GLN A 61 16.40 -3.13 11.12
C GLN A 61 17.28 -2.05 10.49
N VAL A 62 16.78 -1.26 9.55
CA VAL A 62 17.49 -0.09 9.00
C VAL A 62 17.80 0.91 10.10
N ILE A 63 16.79 1.29 10.89
CA ILE A 63 16.95 2.27 11.97
C ILE A 63 17.83 1.72 13.10
N ALA A 64 17.65 0.47 13.51
CA ALA A 64 18.47 -0.16 14.54
C ALA A 64 19.94 -0.33 14.12
N GLY A 65 20.20 -0.53 12.82
CA GLY A 65 21.54 -0.60 12.23
C GLY A 65 22.20 0.75 11.95
N GLY A 66 21.61 1.86 12.43
CA GLY A 66 22.16 3.20 12.25
C GLY A 66 21.93 3.82 10.87
N GLY A 67 21.13 3.20 10.00
CA GLY A 67 20.77 3.71 8.68
C GLY A 67 21.39 2.96 7.50
N SER A 68 21.27 3.54 6.31
CA SER A 68 21.72 2.95 5.04
C SER A 68 23.02 3.58 4.53
N ASN A 69 23.38 3.28 3.28
CA ASN A 69 24.51 3.84 2.53
C ASN A 69 24.26 5.26 2.00
N LEU A 70 23.07 5.82 2.23
CA LEU A 70 22.90 7.26 2.15
C LEU A 70 23.65 7.85 3.35
N LEU A 71 24.68 8.65 3.09
CA LEU A 71 25.60 9.21 4.07
C LEU A 71 25.89 10.68 3.75
N THR A 72 26.06 11.50 4.77
CA THR A 72 26.64 12.85 4.61
C THR A 72 28.17 12.79 4.48
N ASP A 73 28.78 13.86 3.98
CA ASP A 73 30.25 13.93 3.87
C ASP A 73 30.94 13.75 5.23
N GLU A 74 30.36 14.29 6.31
CA GLU A 74 30.84 14.11 7.67
C GLU A 74 30.75 12.64 8.13
N GLU A 75 29.64 11.96 7.82
CA GLU A 75 29.47 10.54 8.15
C GLU A 75 30.46 9.65 7.38
N ILE A 76 30.77 10.00 6.12
CA ILE A 76 31.77 9.29 5.31
C ILE A 76 33.16 9.42 5.94
N LEU A 77 33.54 10.61 6.40
CA LEU A 77 34.82 10.86 7.08
C LEU A 77 34.90 10.16 8.44
N ALA A 78 33.76 10.00 9.13
CA ALA A 78 33.67 9.32 10.43
C ALA A 78 33.46 7.79 10.34
N LEU A 79 33.55 7.18 9.15
CA LEU A 79 33.33 5.74 8.97
C LEU A 79 34.40 4.91 9.72
N THR A 80 33.92 4.03 10.59
CA THR A 80 34.73 2.98 11.23
C THR A 80 34.41 1.63 10.56
N PRO A 81 35.28 0.61 10.69
CA PRO A 81 34.99 -0.73 10.16
C PRO A 81 33.67 -1.31 10.69
N LYS A 82 33.34 -1.03 11.96
CA LYS A 82 32.08 -1.46 12.59
C LYS A 82 30.87 -0.75 11.98
N THR A 83 30.89 0.58 11.95
CA THR A 83 29.77 1.36 11.41
C THR A 83 29.57 1.10 9.92
N LYS A 84 30.64 0.86 9.16
CA LYS A 84 30.55 0.45 7.76
C LYS A 84 29.79 -0.88 7.59
N ALA A 85 30.08 -1.89 8.41
CA ALA A 85 29.37 -3.17 8.34
C ALA A 85 27.87 -3.03 8.68
N GLU A 86 27.56 -2.21 9.69
CA GLU A 86 26.18 -1.89 10.08
C GLU A 86 25.42 -1.18 8.93
N ARG A 87 26.04 -0.20 8.28
CA ARG A 87 25.46 0.50 7.10
C ARG A 87 25.28 -0.42 5.89
N ILE A 88 26.18 -1.37 5.65
CA ILE A 88 26.01 -2.38 4.59
C ILE A 88 24.77 -3.24 4.88
N SER A 89 24.60 -3.68 6.13
CA SER A 89 23.42 -4.42 6.56
C SER A 89 22.14 -3.60 6.40
N GLY A 90 22.13 -2.36 6.89
CA GLY A 90 20.99 -1.45 6.76
C GLY A 90 20.61 -1.18 5.31
N SER A 91 21.59 -1.04 4.41
CA SER A 91 21.32 -0.84 2.97
C SER A 91 20.65 -2.04 2.31
N LYS A 92 20.97 -3.26 2.73
CA LYS A 92 20.27 -4.47 2.27
C LYS A 92 18.82 -4.48 2.77
N TRP A 93 18.58 -4.07 4.02
CA TRP A 93 17.23 -3.94 4.56
C TRP A 93 16.42 -2.86 3.86
N VAL A 94 17.02 -1.74 3.44
CA VAL A 94 16.35 -0.73 2.59
C VAL A 94 15.91 -1.35 1.27
N TYR A 95 16.79 -2.12 0.62
CA TYR A 95 16.42 -2.79 -0.63
C TYR A 95 15.23 -3.75 -0.44
N VAL A 96 15.23 -4.50 0.66
CA VAL A 96 14.10 -5.38 1.04
C VAL A 96 12.83 -4.58 1.32
N SER A 97 12.92 -3.45 2.04
CA SER A 97 11.75 -2.62 2.34
C SER A 97 11.13 -2.04 1.07
N GLU A 98 11.95 -1.54 0.14
CA GLU A 98 11.46 -1.02 -1.15
C GLU A 98 10.70 -2.09 -1.94
N HIS A 99 11.27 -3.29 -2.05
CA HIS A 99 10.64 -4.39 -2.76
C HIS A 99 9.33 -4.85 -2.07
N MET A 100 9.35 -5.01 -0.73
CA MET A 100 8.13 -5.40 0.01
C MET A 100 7.03 -4.34 -0.08
N MET A 101 7.40 -3.06 -0.10
CA MET A 101 6.45 -1.96 -0.27
C MET A 101 5.77 -2.02 -1.63
N VAL A 102 6.53 -2.17 -2.73
CA VAL A 102 5.97 -2.30 -4.09
C VAL A 102 5.04 -3.51 -4.17
N LEU A 103 5.48 -4.69 -3.72
CA LEU A 103 4.64 -5.88 -3.73
C LEU A 103 3.34 -5.68 -2.95
N THR A 104 3.40 -5.00 -1.79
CA THR A 104 2.22 -4.76 -0.96
C THR A 104 1.24 -3.80 -1.63
N ILE A 105 1.73 -2.66 -2.12
CA ILE A 105 0.90 -1.64 -2.78
C ILE A 105 0.21 -2.24 -4.02
N TRP A 106 0.95 -2.94 -4.87
CA TRP A 106 0.36 -3.52 -6.07
C TRP A 106 -0.59 -4.67 -5.77
N THR A 107 -0.37 -5.43 -4.70
CA THR A 107 -1.34 -6.45 -4.26
C THR A 107 -2.65 -5.81 -3.82
N LEU A 108 -2.61 -4.71 -3.07
CA LEU A 108 -3.82 -3.97 -2.69
C LEU A 108 -4.58 -3.43 -3.91
N LYS A 109 -3.85 -2.96 -4.94
CA LYS A 109 -4.45 -2.58 -6.23
C LYS A 109 -5.12 -3.77 -6.92
N CYS A 110 -4.49 -4.94 -6.89
CA CYS A 110 -5.09 -6.18 -7.41
C CYS A 110 -6.37 -6.56 -6.66
N CYS A 111 -6.39 -6.50 -5.31
CA CYS A 111 -7.61 -6.76 -4.55
C CYS A 111 -8.73 -5.79 -4.93
N MET A 112 -8.41 -4.49 -5.00
CA MET A 112 -9.37 -3.47 -5.42
C MET A 112 -9.92 -3.75 -6.81
N LEU A 113 -9.07 -4.14 -7.77
CA LEU A 113 -9.50 -4.49 -9.12
C LEU A 113 -10.39 -5.74 -9.16
N THR A 114 -10.13 -6.75 -8.33
CA THR A 114 -11.02 -7.92 -8.21
C THR A 114 -12.41 -7.51 -7.75
N ILE A 115 -12.51 -6.64 -6.75
CA ILE A 115 -13.78 -6.09 -6.26
C ILE A 115 -14.50 -5.31 -7.37
N HIS A 116 -13.78 -4.40 -8.07
CA HIS A 116 -14.35 -3.66 -9.19
C HIS A 116 -14.82 -4.58 -10.32
N GLY A 117 -14.07 -5.66 -10.60
CA GLY A 117 -14.43 -6.68 -11.58
C GLY A 117 -15.71 -7.42 -11.22
N ARG A 118 -15.87 -7.82 -9.94
CA ARG A 118 -17.09 -8.47 -9.45
C ARG A 118 -18.32 -7.57 -9.57
N ILE A 119 -18.19 -6.28 -9.23
CA ILE A 119 -19.30 -5.31 -9.27
C ILE A 119 -19.68 -4.93 -10.71
N THR A 120 -18.71 -4.85 -11.62
CA THR A 120 -18.93 -4.44 -13.01
C THR A 120 -19.24 -5.59 -13.95
N ASN A 121 -19.27 -6.83 -13.46
CA ASN A 121 -19.50 -8.01 -14.28
C ASN A 121 -20.84 -7.92 -15.02
N GLY A 122 -20.80 -8.00 -16.36
CA GLY A 122 -21.99 -7.88 -17.22
C GLY A 122 -22.40 -6.44 -17.58
N LEU A 123 -21.65 -5.43 -17.15
CA LEU A 123 -21.85 -4.03 -17.55
C LEU A 123 -20.83 -3.61 -18.63
N SER A 124 -21.19 -2.61 -19.45
CA SER A 124 -20.26 -2.02 -20.44
C SER A 124 -18.94 -1.52 -19.81
N HIS A 125 -18.99 -1.10 -18.54
CA HIS A 125 -17.86 -0.63 -17.76
C HIS A 125 -16.79 -1.71 -17.48
N GLN A 126 -17.10 -2.98 -17.66
CA GLN A 126 -16.14 -4.09 -17.45
C GLN A 126 -14.91 -3.97 -18.36
N LYS A 127 -15.06 -3.42 -19.57
CA LYS A 127 -13.92 -3.17 -20.48
C LYS A 127 -12.92 -2.19 -19.87
N LEU A 128 -13.42 -1.16 -19.18
CA LEU A 128 -12.57 -0.15 -18.54
C LEU A 128 -11.81 -0.73 -17.34
N VAL A 129 -12.46 -1.57 -16.53
CA VAL A 129 -11.81 -2.31 -15.44
C VAL A 129 -10.69 -3.21 -15.98
N ASN A 130 -10.92 -3.91 -17.10
CA ASN A 130 -9.89 -4.74 -17.73
C ASN A 130 -8.69 -3.93 -18.21
N TYR A 131 -8.91 -2.75 -18.83
CA TYR A 131 -7.81 -1.86 -19.19
C TYR A 131 -7.03 -1.37 -17.96
N CYS A 132 -7.73 -1.07 -16.86
CA CYS A 132 -7.11 -0.70 -15.60
C CYS A 132 -6.27 -1.84 -14.99
N ALA A 133 -6.75 -3.08 -15.11
CA ALA A 133 -6.00 -4.26 -14.69
C ALA A 133 -4.74 -4.49 -15.52
N ILE A 134 -4.82 -4.35 -16.84
CA ILE A 134 -3.65 -4.43 -17.73
C ILE A 134 -2.63 -3.34 -17.37
N TYR A 135 -3.09 -2.10 -17.19
CA TYR A 135 -2.24 -1.00 -16.76
C TYR A 135 -1.53 -1.29 -15.43
N THR A 136 -2.27 -1.81 -14.44
CA THR A 136 -1.73 -2.14 -13.12
C THR A 136 -0.68 -3.27 -13.19
N GLY A 137 -0.90 -4.27 -14.05
CA GLY A 137 0.08 -5.32 -14.30
C GLY A 137 1.34 -4.79 -14.98
N MET A 138 1.21 -3.93 -15.99
CA MET A 138 2.37 -3.31 -16.66
C MET A 138 3.13 -2.37 -15.72
N SER A 139 2.42 -1.60 -14.90
CA SER A 139 3.03 -0.67 -13.95
C SER A 139 3.77 -1.42 -12.83
N PHE A 140 3.27 -2.59 -12.42
CA PHE A 140 3.98 -3.47 -11.48
C PHE A 140 5.33 -3.91 -12.04
N VAL A 141 5.33 -4.48 -13.24
CA VAL A 141 6.53 -4.94 -13.91
C VAL A 141 7.49 -3.77 -14.15
N GLY A 142 6.99 -2.59 -14.54
CA GLY A 142 7.79 -1.39 -14.70
C GLY A 142 8.50 -0.95 -13.40
N SER A 143 7.78 -0.91 -12.28
CA SER A 143 8.33 -0.56 -10.96
C SER A 143 9.40 -1.56 -10.51
N GLU A 144 9.13 -2.87 -10.63
CA GLU A 144 10.07 -3.93 -10.28
C GLU A 144 11.34 -3.88 -11.15
N LEU A 145 11.18 -3.81 -12.47
CA LEU A 145 12.33 -3.67 -13.38
C LEU A 145 13.14 -2.43 -13.07
N SER A 146 12.49 -1.31 -12.71
CA SER A 146 13.20 -0.10 -12.33
C SER A 146 14.06 -0.31 -11.08
N LEU A 147 13.58 -1.05 -10.07
CA LEU A 147 14.35 -1.39 -8.88
C LEU A 147 15.61 -2.20 -9.23
N PHE A 148 15.48 -3.21 -10.10
CA PHE A 148 16.61 -4.09 -10.45
C PHE A 148 17.58 -3.54 -11.52
N LEU A 149 17.17 -2.56 -12.32
CA LEU A 149 17.93 -2.09 -13.48
C LEU A 149 18.55 -0.70 -13.32
N ILE A 150 18.04 0.14 -12.42
CA ILE A 150 18.51 1.53 -12.26
C ILE A 150 19.94 1.61 -11.73
N CYS A 151 20.37 0.65 -10.92
CA CYS A 151 21.73 0.58 -10.40
C CYS A 151 22.40 -0.72 -10.85
N ARG A 152 23.51 -0.61 -11.58
CA ARG A 152 24.29 -1.74 -12.08
C ARG A 152 25.78 -1.49 -11.84
N PRO A 153 26.49 -2.40 -11.12
CA PRO A 153 26.02 -3.67 -10.56
C PRO A 153 25.06 -3.48 -9.37
N ILE A 154 24.15 -4.44 -9.16
CA ILE A 154 23.13 -4.36 -8.09
C ILE A 154 23.75 -4.25 -6.69
N MET A 155 24.98 -4.74 -6.54
CA MET A 155 25.76 -4.69 -5.30
C MET A 155 25.99 -3.25 -4.82
N ASP A 156 25.96 -2.26 -5.73
CA ASP A 156 26.19 -0.85 -5.40
C ASP A 156 25.06 -0.24 -4.57
N HIS A 157 23.89 -0.88 -4.53
CA HIS A 157 22.80 -0.51 -3.61
C HIS A 157 23.17 -0.67 -2.14
N TRP A 158 24.15 -1.51 -1.82
CA TRP A 158 24.65 -1.69 -0.45
C TRP A 158 26.16 -1.50 -0.35
N ALA A 159 26.79 -0.86 -1.33
CA ALA A 159 28.16 -0.40 -1.24
C ALA A 159 28.25 0.83 -0.32
N VAL A 160 29.29 0.86 0.53
CA VAL A 160 29.53 1.94 1.50
C VAL A 160 31.02 2.36 1.45
N PRO A 161 31.35 3.57 0.98
CA PRO A 161 30.48 4.50 0.24
C PRO A 161 30.11 3.94 -1.14
N THR A 162 28.97 4.36 -1.68
CA THR A 162 28.55 3.96 -3.04
C THR A 162 29.24 4.83 -4.09
N PRO A 163 29.67 4.27 -5.25
CA PRO A 163 30.28 5.06 -6.32
C PRO A 163 29.28 5.98 -7.02
N ASN A 164 27.98 5.66 -6.96
CA ASN A 164 26.91 6.36 -7.65
C ASN A 164 25.87 6.85 -6.67
N TYR A 165 25.64 8.17 -6.64
CA TYR A 165 24.63 8.78 -5.77
C TYR A 165 23.25 8.13 -5.94
N GLN A 166 22.86 7.85 -7.19
CA GLN A 166 21.58 7.22 -7.51
C GLN A 166 21.34 5.87 -6.79
N CYS A 167 22.40 5.11 -6.52
CA CYS A 167 22.29 3.78 -5.91
C CYS A 167 21.98 3.82 -4.40
N SER A 168 22.25 4.93 -3.72
CA SER A 168 21.87 5.15 -2.32
C SER A 168 20.61 6.00 -2.16
N THR A 169 20.34 6.93 -3.08
CA THR A 169 19.13 7.77 -3.02
C THR A 169 17.88 7.10 -3.60
N TYR A 170 18.02 6.16 -4.54
CA TYR A 170 16.89 5.55 -5.28
C TYR A 170 16.03 6.56 -6.07
N GLN A 171 16.51 7.78 -6.31
CA GLN A 171 15.73 8.90 -6.84
C GLN A 171 14.97 8.57 -8.14
N TYR A 172 15.64 8.07 -9.19
CA TYR A 172 14.94 7.66 -10.43
C TYR A 172 13.93 6.52 -10.22
N TYR A 173 14.22 5.55 -9.33
CA TYR A 173 13.29 4.46 -9.03
C TYR A 173 12.04 5.04 -8.37
N GLU A 174 12.21 5.95 -7.43
CA GLU A 174 11.12 6.61 -6.72
C GLU A 174 10.25 7.46 -7.64
N ILE A 175 10.87 8.13 -8.63
CA ILE A 175 10.16 8.89 -9.67
C ILE A 175 9.33 7.95 -10.55
N ILE A 176 9.94 6.88 -11.08
CA ILE A 176 9.25 5.95 -11.98
C ILE A 176 8.10 5.25 -11.25
N THR A 177 8.38 4.65 -10.10
CA THR A 177 7.38 3.95 -9.27
C THR A 177 6.29 4.92 -8.80
N GLY A 178 6.65 6.17 -8.46
CA GLY A 178 5.70 7.23 -8.12
C GLY A 178 4.77 7.57 -9.27
N CYS A 179 5.32 7.86 -10.46
CA CYS A 179 4.53 8.16 -11.65
C CYS A 179 3.59 7.01 -12.01
N LEU A 180 4.10 5.79 -12.06
CA LEU A 180 3.33 4.58 -12.38
C LEU A 180 2.23 4.29 -11.34
N GLY A 181 2.56 4.45 -10.05
CA GLY A 181 1.63 4.25 -8.95
C GLY A 181 0.47 5.25 -8.97
N ILE A 182 0.79 6.55 -8.99
CA ILE A 182 -0.19 7.66 -8.92
C ILE A 182 -1.13 7.66 -10.12
N THR A 183 -0.58 7.49 -11.33
CA THR A 183 -1.40 7.40 -12.54
C THR A 183 -2.34 6.18 -12.50
N GLY A 184 -1.90 5.07 -11.91
CA GLY A 184 -2.75 3.90 -11.68
C GLY A 184 -3.89 4.18 -10.69
N ASP A 185 -3.62 4.91 -9.60
CA ASP A 185 -4.64 5.29 -8.63
C ASP A 185 -5.66 6.26 -9.22
N ILE A 186 -5.21 7.25 -10.00
CA ILE A 186 -6.09 8.15 -10.74
C ILE A 186 -6.96 7.35 -11.70
N PHE A 187 -6.38 6.39 -12.43
CA PHE A 187 -7.14 5.56 -13.36
C PHE A 187 -8.20 4.74 -12.62
N MET A 188 -7.85 4.08 -11.50
CA MET A 188 -8.81 3.36 -10.68
C MET A 188 -9.94 4.25 -10.15
N LEU A 189 -9.64 5.47 -9.70
CA LEU A 189 -10.67 6.43 -9.29
C LEU A 189 -11.60 6.82 -10.44
N LEU A 190 -11.04 7.06 -11.63
CA LEU A 190 -11.83 7.37 -12.83
C LEU A 190 -12.75 6.21 -13.25
N VAL A 191 -12.37 4.96 -12.94
CA VAL A 191 -13.25 3.80 -13.15
C VAL A 191 -14.29 3.68 -12.03
N GLY A 192 -13.89 3.89 -10.78
CA GLY A 192 -14.76 3.73 -9.61
C GLY A 192 -15.85 4.81 -9.49
N ILE A 193 -15.50 6.09 -9.67
CA ILE A 193 -16.42 7.22 -9.43
C ILE A 193 -17.69 7.13 -10.31
N PRO A 194 -17.61 6.97 -11.65
CA PRO A 194 -18.79 6.89 -12.50
C PRO A 194 -19.66 5.68 -12.19
N LEU A 195 -19.04 4.54 -11.88
CA LEU A 195 -19.74 3.34 -11.47
C LEU A 195 -20.60 3.62 -10.24
N LEU A 196 -20.03 4.26 -9.22
CA LEU A 196 -20.78 4.60 -8.02
C LEU A 196 -21.91 5.59 -8.26
N MET A 197 -21.66 6.62 -9.07
CA MET A 197 -22.67 7.63 -9.38
C MET A 197 -23.88 7.02 -10.11
N SER A 198 -23.66 5.96 -10.88
CA SER A 198 -24.73 5.25 -11.58
C SER A 198 -25.62 4.40 -10.64
N VAL A 199 -25.14 4.04 -9.45
CA VAL A 199 -25.89 3.20 -8.52
C VAL A 199 -26.87 4.04 -7.69
N ARG A 200 -28.16 3.69 -7.77
CA ARG A 200 -29.21 4.26 -6.91
C ARG A 200 -29.15 3.63 -5.51
N LEU A 201 -28.35 4.20 -4.62
CA LEU A 201 -28.24 3.78 -3.21
C LEU A 201 -29.03 4.70 -2.27
N PRO A 202 -29.58 4.18 -1.16
CA PRO A 202 -30.14 5.00 -0.09
C PRO A 202 -29.04 5.92 0.50
N LEU A 203 -29.44 7.14 0.88
CA LEU A 203 -28.50 8.23 1.23
C LEU A 203 -27.43 7.83 2.26
N LYS A 204 -27.77 7.01 3.27
CA LYS A 204 -26.83 6.52 4.29
C LYS A 204 -25.67 5.71 3.68
N GLN A 205 -25.96 4.81 2.74
CA GLN A 205 -24.95 4.00 2.05
C GLN A 205 -24.14 4.85 1.07
N LYS A 206 -24.81 5.82 0.43
CA LYS A 206 -24.15 6.77 -0.48
C LYS A 206 -23.11 7.63 0.25
N CYS A 207 -23.39 8.08 1.48
CA CYS A 207 -22.43 8.86 2.27
C CYS A 207 -21.18 8.06 2.65
N ILE A 208 -21.34 6.81 3.11
CA ILE A 208 -20.20 5.95 3.49
C ILE A 208 -19.31 5.67 2.27
N LEU A 209 -19.94 5.39 1.14
CA LEU A 209 -19.24 5.15 -0.11
C LEU A 209 -18.48 6.40 -0.61
N LEU A 210 -19.09 7.58 -0.48
CA LEU A 210 -18.44 8.85 -0.83
C LEU A 210 -17.27 9.17 0.11
N PHE A 211 -17.39 8.80 1.39
CA PHE A 211 -16.29 8.87 2.37
C PHE A 211 -15.11 7.99 1.97
N ILE A 212 -15.35 6.72 1.59
CA ILE A 212 -14.31 5.80 1.12
C ILE A 212 -13.57 6.34 -0.10
N PHE A 213 -14.29 6.93 -1.06
CA PHE A 213 -13.68 7.55 -2.23
C PHE A 213 -12.87 8.81 -1.88
N GLY A 214 -13.37 9.60 -0.93
CA GLY A 214 -12.63 10.74 -0.37
C GLY A 214 -11.31 10.30 0.27
N LEU A 215 -11.29 9.15 0.95
CA LEU A 215 -10.06 8.56 1.49
C LEU A 215 -9.09 8.14 0.39
N GLY A 216 -9.58 7.57 -0.71
CA GLY A 216 -8.75 7.26 -1.89
C GLY A 216 -8.07 8.50 -2.48
N ILE A 217 -8.80 9.61 -2.60
CA ILE A 217 -8.24 10.90 -3.05
C ILE A 217 -7.20 11.41 -2.05
N PHE A 218 -7.49 11.33 -0.75
CA PHE A 218 -6.56 11.73 0.30
C PHE A 218 -5.26 10.93 0.24
N VAL A 219 -5.33 9.61 0.00
CA VAL A 219 -4.17 8.75 -0.17
C VAL A 219 -3.32 9.17 -1.38
N ILE A 220 -3.93 9.57 -2.50
CA ILE A 220 -3.19 10.08 -3.67
C ILE A 220 -2.48 11.39 -3.34
N VAL A 221 -3.16 12.32 -2.64
CA VAL A 221 -2.54 13.59 -2.22
C VAL A 221 -1.39 13.34 -1.26
N ALA A 222 -1.56 12.43 -0.29
CA ALA A 222 -0.50 12.03 0.63
C ALA A 222 0.69 11.41 -0.13
N ALA A 223 0.46 10.54 -1.12
CA ALA A 223 1.52 10.00 -1.96
C ALA A 223 2.30 11.09 -2.70
N LEU A 224 1.59 12.03 -3.33
CA LEU A 224 2.19 13.15 -4.05
C LEU A 224 3.06 13.99 -3.12
N LEU A 225 2.51 14.37 -1.96
CA LEU A 225 3.25 15.13 -0.95
C LEU A 225 4.50 14.37 -0.52
N THR A 226 4.39 13.09 -0.16
CA THR A 226 5.55 12.28 0.25
C THR A 226 6.61 12.24 -0.84
N LYS A 227 6.25 12.04 -2.12
CA LYS A 227 7.24 12.04 -3.22
C LYS A 227 7.88 13.41 -3.42
N ILE A 228 7.11 14.50 -3.34
CA ILE A 228 7.65 15.87 -3.43
C ILE A 228 8.64 16.14 -2.30
N TYR A 229 8.30 15.76 -1.07
CA TYR A 229 9.19 15.94 0.09
C TYR A 229 10.42 15.05 0.03
N CYS A 230 10.34 13.84 -0.56
CA CYS A 230 11.49 12.97 -0.74
C CYS A 230 12.42 13.41 -1.89
N LEU A 231 11.89 14.04 -2.93
CA LEU A 231 12.64 14.39 -4.15
C LEU A 231 13.22 15.82 -4.14
N VAL A 232 12.74 16.71 -3.26
CA VAL A 232 13.21 18.10 -3.20
C VAL A 232 14.12 18.29 -1.98
N PRO A 233 15.46 18.30 -2.17
CA PRO A 233 16.42 18.39 -1.06
C PRO A 233 16.39 19.74 -0.34
N SER A 234 15.84 20.78 -0.97
CA SER A 234 15.78 22.15 -0.44
C SER A 234 14.65 22.39 0.55
N LEU A 235 13.68 21.47 0.68
CA LEU A 235 12.52 21.68 1.55
C LEU A 235 12.68 21.08 2.96
N ILE A 236 13.67 20.21 3.26
CA ILE A 236 13.74 19.52 4.56
C ILE A 236 15.10 18.82 4.86
N SER A 237 15.40 18.59 6.15
CA SER A 237 16.60 17.94 6.71
C SER A 237 16.79 16.45 6.34
N TYR A 238 18.04 15.99 6.19
CA TYR A 238 18.44 14.59 5.91
C TYR A 238 17.73 13.52 6.78
N VAL A 239 17.50 13.83 8.06
CA VAL A 239 16.80 12.99 9.05
C VAL A 239 15.34 12.73 8.64
N TYR A 240 14.69 13.73 8.06
CA TYR A 240 13.32 13.63 7.56
C TYR A 240 13.26 12.92 6.20
N LEU A 241 14.31 12.94 5.39
CA LEU A 241 14.38 12.16 4.14
C LEU A 241 14.49 10.65 4.41
N ASN A 242 15.22 10.28 5.47
CA ASN A 242 15.23 8.90 5.97
C ASN A 242 13.89 8.56 6.63
N CYS A 243 13.42 9.41 7.54
CA CYS A 243 12.17 9.20 8.27
C CYS A 243 10.91 9.23 7.35
N ALA A 244 10.90 9.96 6.23
CA ALA A 244 9.79 9.99 5.27
C ALA A 244 9.77 8.75 4.36
N ARG A 245 10.94 8.20 4.02
CA ARG A 245 11.07 6.88 3.36
C ARG A 245 10.59 5.75 4.28
N ASP A 246 10.91 5.87 5.57
CA ASP A 246 10.54 4.93 6.63
C ASP A 246 9.11 5.12 7.17
N LYS A 247 8.40 6.18 6.77
CA LYS A 247 6.97 6.45 7.06
C LYS A 247 5.99 5.77 6.10
N SER A 248 6.48 4.89 5.23
CA SER A 248 5.68 3.97 4.41
C SER A 248 4.63 3.18 5.21
N VAL A 249 4.84 3.02 6.52
CA VAL A 249 3.88 2.46 7.49
C VAL A 249 2.60 3.30 7.61
N ALA A 250 2.66 4.63 7.60
CA ALA A 250 1.47 5.49 7.66
C ALA A 250 0.65 5.44 6.36
N TYR A 251 1.35 5.29 5.22
CA TYR A 251 0.71 5.10 3.92
C TYR A 251 0.03 3.73 3.82
N LEU A 252 0.70 2.69 4.32
CA LEU A 252 0.14 1.35 4.39
C LEU A 252 -1.00 1.25 5.39
N VAL A 253 -0.92 1.82 6.60
CA VAL A 253 -2.06 1.85 7.55
C VAL A 253 -3.25 2.62 6.99
N SER A 254 -3.02 3.68 6.22
CA SER A 254 -4.10 4.29 5.45
C SER A 254 -4.67 3.24 4.48
N ALA A 255 -3.87 2.64 3.61
CA ALA A 255 -4.34 1.68 2.59
C ALA A 255 -4.95 0.36 3.14
N THR A 256 -4.39 -0.25 4.19
CA THR A 256 -4.88 -1.48 4.85
C THR A 256 -6.01 -1.21 5.84
N GLY A 257 -6.17 0.00 6.37
CA GLY A 257 -7.37 0.38 7.11
C GLY A 257 -8.61 0.55 6.22
N HIS A 258 -8.42 0.86 4.93
CA HIS A 258 -9.53 1.08 3.99
C HIS A 258 -10.13 -0.19 3.39
N PHE A 259 -9.29 -1.20 3.11
CA PHE A 259 -9.73 -2.46 2.50
C PHE A 259 -10.81 -3.23 3.32
N PRO A 260 -10.65 -3.40 4.64
CA PRO A 260 -11.56 -4.16 5.48
C PRO A 260 -12.95 -3.48 5.59
N LEU A 261 -12.97 -2.13 5.61
CA LEU A 261 -14.19 -1.32 5.56
C LEU A 261 -14.95 -1.45 4.23
N THR A 262 -14.24 -1.63 3.11
CA THR A 262 -14.89 -1.83 1.81
C THR A 262 -15.54 -3.20 1.68
N GLN A 263 -14.94 -4.25 2.25
CA GLN A 263 -15.43 -5.62 2.16
C GLN A 263 -16.69 -5.84 3.01
N GLU A 264 -16.69 -5.44 4.28
CA GLU A 264 -17.88 -5.55 5.16
C GLU A 264 -19.13 -4.87 4.55
N LEU A 265 -18.97 -3.72 3.88
CA LEU A 265 -20.08 -3.01 3.26
C LEU A 265 -20.58 -3.68 1.99
N VAL A 266 -19.68 -4.30 1.22
CA VAL A 266 -20.04 -5.09 0.03
C VAL A 266 -20.76 -6.36 0.46
N GLU A 267 -20.28 -7.05 1.49
CA GLU A 267 -20.91 -8.25 2.04
C GLU A 267 -22.26 -7.95 2.71
N TRP A 268 -22.36 -6.88 3.50
CA TRP A 268 -23.64 -6.39 4.03
C TRP A 268 -24.65 -6.03 2.90
N ARG A 269 -24.16 -5.54 1.75
CA ARG A 269 -24.99 -5.30 0.56
C ARG A 269 -25.44 -6.59 -0.12
N ILE A 270 -24.56 -7.58 -0.27
CA ILE A 270 -24.91 -8.89 -0.85
C ILE A 270 -25.88 -9.65 0.07
N GLY A 271 -25.63 -9.62 1.38
CA GLY A 271 -26.48 -10.20 2.42
C GLY A 271 -27.84 -9.53 2.53
N SER A 272 -27.91 -8.19 2.50
CA SER A 272 -29.20 -7.47 2.47
C SER A 272 -29.94 -7.66 1.15
N SER A 273 -29.25 -7.78 0.01
CA SER A 273 -29.88 -8.07 -1.29
C SER A 273 -30.49 -9.47 -1.36
N LYS A 274 -29.81 -10.50 -0.82
CA LYS A 274 -30.35 -11.86 -0.66
C LYS A 274 -31.53 -11.87 0.32
N SER A 275 -31.44 -11.16 1.44
CA SER A 275 -32.52 -11.04 2.43
C SER A 275 -33.77 -10.34 1.87
N HIS A 276 -33.60 -9.24 1.12
CA HIS A 276 -34.72 -8.56 0.45
C HIS A 276 -35.33 -9.37 -0.70
N ARG A 277 -34.52 -10.09 -1.49
CA ARG A 277 -35.00 -10.99 -2.55
C ARG A 277 -35.79 -12.17 -1.97
N ASN A 278 -35.29 -12.80 -0.91
CA ASN A 278 -36.00 -13.87 -0.21
C ASN A 278 -37.29 -13.35 0.42
N ARG A 279 -37.27 -12.18 1.07
CA ARG A 279 -38.46 -11.58 1.68
C ARG A 279 -39.52 -11.16 0.62
N ALA A 280 -39.11 -10.76 -0.58
CA ALA A 280 -40.02 -10.49 -1.71
C ALA A 280 -40.60 -11.78 -2.35
N LEU A 281 -39.82 -12.87 -2.39
CA LEU A 281 -40.29 -14.19 -2.81
C LEU A 281 -41.30 -14.79 -1.80
N TYR A 282 -41.09 -14.61 -0.49
CA TYR A 282 -42.05 -15.02 0.54
C TYR A 282 -43.31 -14.13 0.60
N ALA A 283 -43.23 -12.88 0.14
CA ALA A 283 -44.39 -11.98 0.07
C ALA A 283 -45.24 -12.17 -1.20
N SER A 284 -44.77 -12.95 -2.18
CA SER A 284 -45.45 -13.19 -3.46
C SER A 284 -46.00 -14.60 -3.62
N THR A 285 -45.83 -15.48 -2.62
CA THR A 285 -46.56 -16.75 -2.55
C THR A 285 -48.02 -16.47 -2.19
N PRO A 286 -49.00 -16.76 -3.07
CA PRO A 286 -50.40 -16.64 -2.73
C PRO A 286 -50.69 -17.64 -1.60
N VAL A 287 -51.31 -17.17 -0.52
CA VAL A 287 -51.95 -18.06 0.44
C VAL A 287 -53.11 -18.71 -0.29
N THR A 288 -52.89 -19.91 -0.82
CA THR A 288 -53.99 -20.78 -1.26
C THR A 288 -54.65 -21.30 0.01
N ASP A 289 -55.71 -20.62 0.44
CA ASP A 289 -56.68 -21.18 1.37
C ASP A 289 -57.19 -22.49 0.77
N ARG A 290 -56.81 -23.62 1.37
CA ARG A 290 -57.52 -24.88 1.19
C ARG A 290 -58.51 -25.03 2.33
N ALA A 291 -59.77 -25.11 1.92
CA ALA A 291 -60.94 -25.52 2.69
C ALA A 291 -60.74 -26.84 3.44
#